data_AF-A0A6N6WRQ5-F1
#
_entry.id   AF-A0A6N6WRQ5-F1
#
_cell.length_a   1.000
_cell.length_b   1.000
_cell.length_c   1.000
_cell.angle_alpha   90.00
_cell.angle_beta   90.00
_cell.angle_gamma   90.00
#
_symmetry.space_group_name_H-M   'P 1'
#
loop_
_entity.id
_entity.type
_entity.pdbx_description
1 polymer ?
#
loop_
_entity_poly.entity_id
_entity_poly.type
_entity_poly.pdbx_seq_one_letter_code
_entity_poly.pdbx_strand_id
1 'polypeptide(L)'
;MTKLAANLTMLFNEQAFLDRFEAAARAGFRGVEFLFPYAFHADQIADRLNRFQLDLVLHNLPAGNWDGGERGIAILPDRVSEFQDGVGEAIKYAKVLGVKQLN
;
A
#
# COMPACT_ATOMS: atom_id res chain seq x y z
N MET A 1 -22.58 7.68 -8.22
CA MET A 1 -21.60 6.95 -9.06
C MET A 1 -20.62 6.22 -8.16
N THR A 2 -20.15 5.05 -8.59
CA THR A 2 -19.13 4.26 -7.88
C THR A 2 -17.80 5.00 -7.85
N LYS A 3 -17.13 5.05 -6.70
CA LYS A 3 -15.76 5.56 -6.59
C LYS A 3 -14.80 4.41 -6.86
N LEU A 4 -13.99 4.53 -7.91
CA LEU A 4 -13.00 3.52 -8.29
C LEU A 4 -11.62 3.89 -7.75
N ALA A 5 -10.86 2.89 -7.31
CA ALA A 5 -9.45 3.02 -6.95
C ALA A 5 -8.58 2.28 -7.96
N ALA A 6 -7.48 2.90 -8.40
CA ALA A 6 -6.50 2.21 -9.23
C ALA A 6 -5.57 1.37 -8.35
N ASN A 7 -5.49 0.07 -8.62
CA ASN A 7 -4.52 -0.79 -7.96
C ASN A 7 -3.15 -0.64 -8.63
N LEU A 8 -2.23 0.08 -8.00
CA LEU A 8 -0.90 0.42 -8.54
C LEU A 8 0.07 -0.75 -8.54
N THR A 9 -0.25 -1.87 -7.87
CA THR A 9 0.51 -3.11 -8.03
C THR A 9 0.18 -3.77 -9.38
N MET A 10 -1.06 -3.68 -9.83
CA MET A 10 -1.54 -4.35 -11.04
C MET A 10 -1.53 -3.45 -12.28
N LEU A 11 -1.74 -2.14 -12.10
CA LEU A 11 -1.85 -1.14 -13.17
C LEU A 11 -0.59 -0.27 -13.26
N PHE A 12 -0.38 0.31 -14.45
CA PHE A 12 0.74 1.22 -14.74
C PHE A 12 2.13 0.59 -14.52
N ASN A 13 2.23 -0.73 -14.78
CA ASN A 13 3.47 -1.49 -14.60
C ASN A 13 4.57 -1.12 -15.61
N GLU A 14 4.25 -0.32 -16.62
CA GLU A 14 5.19 0.30 -17.56
C GLU A 14 6.03 1.39 -16.90
N GLN A 15 5.67 1.85 -15.69
CA GLN A 15 6.36 2.88 -14.91
C GLN A 15 6.91 2.31 -13.59
N ALA A 16 7.95 2.98 -13.05
CA ALA A 16 8.42 2.72 -11.69
C ALA A 16 7.32 3.07 -10.67
N PHE A 17 7.30 2.40 -9.51
CA PHE A 17 6.18 2.48 -8.56
C PHE A 17 5.77 3.90 -8.18
N LEU A 18 6.73 4.77 -7.83
CA LEU A 18 6.43 6.15 -7.41
C LEU A 18 5.88 7.03 -8.55
N ASP A 19 6.11 6.66 -9.81
CA ASP A 19 5.61 7.39 -10.98
C ASP A 19 4.17 6.97 -11.36
N ARG A 20 3.70 5.82 -10.83
CA ARG A 20 2.34 5.30 -11.08
C ARG A 20 1.23 6.17 -10.49
N PHE A 21 1.54 6.92 -9.43
CA PHE A 21 0.61 7.87 -8.82
C PHE A 21 0.22 8.97 -9.80
N GLU A 22 1.19 9.51 -10.54
CA GLU A 22 0.91 10.50 -11.58
C GLU A 22 0.05 9.89 -12.71
N ALA A 23 0.40 8.67 -13.14
CA ALA A 23 -0.33 7.98 -14.19
C ALA A 23 -1.80 7.72 -13.80
N ALA A 24 -2.05 7.29 -12.56
CA ALA A 24 -3.39 7.10 -12.03
C ALA A 24 -4.20 8.42 -11.99
N ALA A 25 -3.61 9.50 -11.50
CA ALA A 25 -4.27 10.81 -11.46
C ALA A 25 -4.58 11.33 -12.86
N ARG A 26 -3.65 11.19 -13.82
CA ARG A 26 -3.87 11.56 -15.23
C ARG A 26 -4.96 10.72 -15.90
N ALA A 27 -5.12 9.47 -15.50
CA ALA A 27 -6.21 8.60 -15.95
C ALA A 27 -7.57 8.90 -15.28
N GLY A 28 -7.64 9.90 -14.40
CA GLY A 28 -8.87 10.37 -13.77
C GLY A 28 -9.22 9.68 -12.45
N PHE A 29 -8.34 8.84 -11.91
CA PHE A 29 -8.56 8.25 -10.59
C PHE A 29 -8.38 9.29 -9.48
N ARG A 30 -9.15 9.10 -8.41
CA ARG A 30 -9.01 9.85 -7.14
C ARG A 30 -8.62 8.95 -5.98
N GLY A 31 -8.91 7.65 -6.08
CA GLY A 31 -8.42 6.64 -5.14
C GLY A 31 -7.32 5.80 -5.76
N VAL A 32 -6.37 5.38 -4.94
CA VAL A 32 -5.37 4.36 -5.29
C VAL A 32 -5.28 3.30 -4.19
N GLU A 33 -4.81 2.12 -4.55
CA GLU A 33 -4.43 1.06 -3.62
C GLU A 33 -3.18 0.34 -4.13
N PHE A 34 -2.49 -0.39 -3.27
CA PHE A 34 -1.36 -1.25 -3.64
C PHE A 34 -1.10 -2.26 -2.52
N LEU A 35 -0.42 -3.36 -2.82
CA LEU A 35 -0.16 -4.41 -1.83
C LEU A 35 0.74 -3.93 -0.70
N PHE A 36 1.99 -3.56 -0.99
CA PHE A 36 3.01 -3.36 0.05
C PHE A 36 3.79 -2.05 -0.17
N PRO A 37 3.76 -1.11 0.80
CA PRO A 37 4.52 0.13 0.70
C PRO A 37 5.98 0.01 1.19
N TYR A 38 6.33 -1.07 1.88
CA TYR A 38 7.50 -1.17 2.77
C TYR A 38 8.87 -1.05 2.09
N ALA A 39 8.95 -1.12 0.76
CA ALA A 39 10.17 -0.85 0.01
C ALA A 39 10.51 0.65 -0.11
N PHE A 40 9.59 1.53 0.28
CA PHE A 40 9.71 2.98 0.18
C PHE A 40 9.45 3.62 1.54
N HIS A 41 10.07 4.77 1.80
CA HIS A 41 9.72 5.57 2.98
C HIS A 41 8.29 6.09 2.84
N ALA A 42 7.51 6.04 3.93
CA ALA A 42 6.12 6.49 3.93
C ALA A 42 5.97 7.94 3.42
N ASP A 43 6.92 8.83 3.76
CA ASP A 43 6.91 10.24 3.32
C ASP A 43 7.05 10.38 1.80
N GLN A 44 7.78 9.47 1.13
CA GLN A 44 7.89 9.49 -0.33
C GLN A 44 6.55 9.18 -0.98
N ILE A 45 5.79 8.25 -0.41
CA ILE A 45 4.46 7.89 -0.89
C ILE A 45 3.47 9.01 -0.57
N ALA A 46 3.52 9.56 0.65
CA ALA A 46 2.68 10.68 1.08
C ALA A 46 2.85 11.91 0.18
N ASP A 47 4.09 12.24 -0.21
CA ASP A 47 4.37 13.30 -1.16
C ASP A 47 3.66 13.07 -2.50
N ARG A 48 3.68 11.83 -3.03
CA ARG A 48 2.98 11.49 -4.28
C ARG A 48 1.47 11.60 -4.15
N LEU A 49 0.89 11.09 -3.06
CA LEU A 49 -0.54 11.21 -2.78
C LEU A 49 -0.97 12.69 -2.74
N ASN A 50 -0.24 13.51 -1.99
CA ASN A 50 -0.51 14.95 -1.85
C ASN A 50 -0.31 15.69 -3.19
N ARG A 51 0.80 15.45 -3.88
CA ARG A 51 1.12 16.12 -5.15
C ARG A 51 0.07 15.85 -6.23
N PHE A 52 -0.46 14.63 -6.28
CA PHE A 52 -1.42 14.21 -7.31
C PHE A 52 -2.87 14.18 -6.83
N GLN A 53 -3.14 14.64 -5.60
CA GLN A 53 -4.48 14.74 -5.01
C GLN A 53 -5.22 13.39 -5.04
N LEU A 54 -4.53 12.36 -4.55
CA LEU A 54 -5.01 10.99 -4.49
C LEU A 54 -5.23 10.56 -3.03
N ASP A 55 -6.33 9.85 -2.79
CA ASP A 55 -6.60 9.17 -1.54
C ASP A 55 -6.06 7.72 -1.61
N LEU A 56 -5.28 7.30 -0.61
CA LEU A 56 -4.97 5.89 -0.45
C LEU A 56 -6.15 5.18 0.20
N VAL A 57 -6.69 4.19 -0.50
CA VAL A 57 -7.88 3.43 -0.10
C VAL A 57 -7.50 2.19 0.71
N LEU A 58 -6.43 1.49 0.31
CA LEU A 58 -6.01 0.23 0.92
C LEU A 58 -4.52 -0.04 0.71
N HIS A 59 -3.87 -0.62 1.73
CA HIS A 59 -2.68 -1.44 1.56
C HIS A 59 -2.68 -2.61 2.56
N ASN A 60 -1.77 -3.56 2.36
CA ASN A 60 -1.71 -4.77 3.18
C ASN A 60 -0.66 -4.64 4.29
N LEU A 61 -0.79 -5.49 5.31
CA LEU A 61 0.26 -5.77 6.30
C LEU A 61 1.50 -6.43 5.65
N PRO A 62 2.66 -6.47 6.34
CA PRO A 62 3.81 -7.25 5.87
C PRO A 62 3.43 -8.73 5.67
N ALA A 63 3.80 -9.30 4.53
CA ALA A 63 3.36 -10.63 4.11
C ALA A 63 4.28 -11.79 4.54
N GLY A 64 5.32 -11.50 5.32
CA GLY A 64 6.41 -12.43 5.59
C GLY A 64 7.39 -12.53 4.40
N ASN A 65 7.99 -13.70 4.22
CA ASN A 65 8.90 -14.01 3.13
C ASN A 65 8.15 -14.28 1.81
N TRP A 66 7.78 -13.20 1.13
CA TRP A 66 7.03 -13.27 -0.13
C TRP A 66 7.74 -14.10 -1.21
N ASP A 67 9.07 -13.92 -1.33
CA ASP A 67 9.91 -14.65 -2.30
C ASP A 67 10.07 -16.13 -1.93
N GLY A 68 10.00 -16.45 -0.63
CA GLY A 68 9.91 -17.81 -0.10
C GLY A 68 8.53 -18.46 -0.26
N GLY A 69 7.56 -17.77 -0.86
CA GLY A 69 6.22 -18.29 -1.12
C GLY A 69 5.15 -17.92 -0.07
N GLU A 70 5.50 -17.16 0.96
CA GLU A 70 4.54 -16.74 1.99
C GLU A 70 3.55 -15.71 1.44
N ARG A 71 2.30 -15.75 1.94
CA ARG A 71 1.19 -14.89 1.48
C ARG A 71 0.45 -14.28 2.68
N GLY A 72 1.20 -13.92 3.71
CA GLY A 72 0.67 -13.51 5.02
C GLY A 72 0.89 -14.57 6.09
N ILE A 73 1.00 -14.11 7.33
CA ILE A 73 1.43 -14.92 8.48
C ILE A 73 0.42 -14.92 9.63
N ALA A 74 -0.75 -14.30 9.44
CA ALA A 74 -1.74 -14.06 10.50
C ALA A 74 -2.28 -15.34 11.17
N ILE A 75 -2.27 -16.46 10.46
CA ILE A 75 -2.76 -17.76 10.95
C ILE A 75 -1.65 -18.65 11.54
N LEU A 76 -0.40 -18.19 11.55
CA LEU A 76 0.75 -18.99 11.98
C LEU A 76 0.94 -18.87 13.50
N PRO A 77 0.65 -19.92 14.29
CA PRO A 77 0.63 -19.83 15.75
C PRO A 77 2.02 -19.62 16.38
N ASP A 78 3.08 -19.99 15.65
CA ASP A 78 4.48 -19.83 16.04
C ASP A 78 5.05 -18.44 15.69
N ARG A 79 4.29 -17.60 14.97
CA ARG A 79 4.74 -16.27 14.49
C ARG A 79 3.84 -15.11 14.93
N VAL A 80 3.11 -15.29 16.03
CA VAL A 80 2.22 -14.25 16.60
C VAL A 80 2.96 -12.94 16.89
N SER A 81 4.17 -13.01 17.46
CA SER A 81 4.97 -11.80 17.75
C SER A 81 5.33 -11.04 16.48
N GLU A 82 5.77 -11.76 15.43
CA GLU A 82 6.11 -11.14 14.15
C GLU A 82 4.89 -10.50 13.49
N PHE A 83 3.72 -11.15 13.59
CA PHE A 83 2.47 -10.57 13.12
C PHE A 83 2.12 -9.27 13.87
N GLN A 84 2.27 -9.25 15.20
CA GLN A 84 2.03 -8.05 16.02
C GLN A 84 2.96 -6.90 15.65
N ASP A 85 4.24 -7.18 15.41
CA ASP A 85 5.21 -6.19 14.92
C ASP A 85 4.80 -5.66 13.54
N GLY A 86 4.35 -6.55 12.65
CA GLY A 86 3.84 -6.20 11.33
C GLY A 86 2.57 -5.33 11.36
N VAL A 87 1.65 -5.58 12.29
CA VAL A 87 0.50 -4.69 12.57
C VAL A 87 0.99 -3.31 12.97
N GLY A 88 1.97 -3.25 13.88
CA GLY A 88 2.57 -1.98 14.32
C GLY A 88 3.18 -1.19 13.16
N GLU A 89 3.92 -1.85 12.27
CA GLU A 89 4.53 -1.22 11.10
C GLU A 89 3.48 -0.73 10.09
N ALA A 90 2.48 -1.55 9.78
CA ALA A 90 1.39 -1.17 8.90
C ALA A 90 0.63 0.06 9.44
N ILE A 91 0.42 0.16 10.75
CA ILE A 91 -0.21 1.33 11.39
C ILE A 91 0.66 2.59 11.27
N LYS A 92 1.99 2.48 11.38
CA LYS A 92 2.88 3.64 11.18
C LYS A 92 2.71 4.21 9.77
N TYR A 93 2.74 3.35 8.75
CA TYR A 93 2.47 3.74 7.36
C TYR A 93 1.07 4.32 7.22
N ALA A 94 0.05 3.64 7.76
CA ALA A 94 -1.33 4.09 7.65
C ALA A 94 -1.55 5.52 8.15
N LYS A 95 -0.91 5.87 9.28
CA LYS A 95 -0.97 7.22 9.86
C LYS A 95 -0.36 8.28 8.94
N VAL A 96 0.82 8.00 8.37
CA VAL A 96 1.50 8.93 7.45
C VAL A 96 0.73 9.09 6.14
N LEU A 97 0.17 8.00 5.63
CA LEU A 97 -0.53 7.97 4.33
C LEU A 97 -2.01 8.36 4.42
N GLY A 98 -2.54 8.58 5.63
CA GLY A 98 -3.94 8.95 5.85
C GLY A 98 -4.97 7.86 5.52
N VAL A 99 -4.53 6.61 5.32
CA VAL A 99 -5.41 5.48 4.99
C VAL A 99 -6.05 4.91 6.25
N LYS A 100 -7.34 4.58 6.16
CA LYS A 100 -8.15 4.11 7.31
C LYS A 100 -8.42 2.61 7.31
N GLN A 101 -7.97 1.90 6.28
CA GLN A 101 -8.22 0.48 6.09
C GLN A 101 -6.91 -0.23 5.74
N LEU A 102 -6.68 -1.36 6.39
CA LEU A 102 -5.57 -2.27 6.14
C LEU A 102 -6.13 -3.67 5.88
N ASN A 103 -5.42 -4.45 5.07
CA ASN A 103 -5.71 -5.86 4.80
C ASN A 103 -4.64 -6.78 5.41
#